data_AF-A0A941NBG7-F1
#
_entry.id   AF-A0A941NBG7-F1
#
_cell.length_a   1.000
_cell.length_b   1.000
_cell.length_c   1.000
_cell.angle_alpha   90.00
_cell.angle_beta   90.00
_cell.angle_gamma   90.00
#
_symmetry.space_group_name_H-M   'P 1'
#
loop_
_entity.id
_entity.type
_entity.pdbx_description
1 polymer ?
#
loop_
_entity_poly.entity_id
_entity_poly.type
_entity_poly.pdbx_seq_one_letter_code
_entity_poly.pdbx_strand_id
1 'polypeptide(L)'
;MNQTVRDRLPPDSAVQAEIFALGDDAVFDMTNLPFSRTGIRGVLFISTAMGSHGPRVKYFEKAGKDQPSFSVSIADPPRVVASSLPARVLDNMSPDVIAWVSLNREALLSFWNEGAYWDVDEVRAFVDSLKKI
;
A
#
# COMPACT_ATOMS: atom_id res chain seq x y z
N MET A 1 49.92 -11.92 14.76
CA MET A 1 49.24 -10.81 15.48
C MET A 1 48.19 -10.24 14.56
N ASN A 2 46.93 -10.26 14.99
CA ASN A 2 45.75 -9.49 14.55
C ASN A 2 45.35 -9.51 13.05
N GLN A 3 44.09 -9.51 12.63
CA GLN A 3 42.78 -9.61 13.27
C GLN A 3 41.78 -9.88 12.13
N THR A 4 40.71 -10.59 12.45
CA THR A 4 39.54 -10.90 11.64
C THR A 4 38.86 -9.67 11.03
N VAL A 5 38.56 -9.70 9.73
CA VAL A 5 37.29 -9.17 9.20
C VAL A 5 36.78 -10.16 8.16
N ARG A 6 35.66 -10.81 8.49
CA ARG A 6 34.89 -11.62 7.56
C ARG A 6 34.06 -10.65 6.73
N ASP A 7 34.50 -10.33 5.52
CA ASP A 7 33.59 -9.78 4.51
C ASP A 7 32.74 -10.94 3.97
N ARG A 8 31.70 -11.26 4.73
CA ARG A 8 30.57 -12.02 4.18
C ARG A 8 29.87 -11.09 3.19
N LEU A 9 29.93 -11.43 1.91
CA LEU A 9 28.94 -10.94 0.95
C LEU A 9 27.54 -11.21 1.56
N PRO A 10 26.61 -10.22 1.52
CA PRO A 10 25.25 -10.43 1.98
C PRO A 10 24.65 -11.65 1.28
N PRO A 11 23.83 -12.48 1.94
CA PRO A 11 23.10 -13.53 1.25
C PRO A 11 22.22 -12.91 0.15
N ASP A 12 22.02 -13.63 -0.96
CA ASP A 12 21.22 -13.22 -2.14
C ASP A 12 19.83 -12.62 -1.78
N SER A 13 19.30 -12.90 -0.58
CA SER A 13 18.07 -12.30 -0.05
C SER A 13 18.15 -10.81 0.23
N ALA A 14 19.34 -10.28 0.59
CA ALA A 14 19.53 -8.84 0.77
C ALA A 14 19.52 -8.11 -0.58
N VAL A 15 20.11 -8.74 -1.60
CA VAL A 15 20.11 -8.24 -2.97
C VAL A 15 18.71 -8.37 -3.60
N GLN A 16 17.93 -9.40 -3.29
CA GLN A 16 16.51 -9.48 -3.71
C GLN A 16 15.60 -8.46 -3.00
N ALA A 17 15.91 -8.08 -1.75
CA ALA A 17 15.22 -7.00 -1.04
C ALA A 17 15.60 -5.62 -1.60
N GLU A 18 16.83 -5.46 -2.11
CA GLU A 18 17.27 -4.25 -2.83
C GLU A 18 16.76 -4.18 -4.28
N ILE A 19 16.54 -5.32 -4.97
CA ILE A 19 16.07 -5.37 -6.36
C ILE A 19 14.58 -5.03 -6.51
N PHE A 20 13.75 -5.27 -5.49
CA PHE A 20 12.36 -4.76 -5.50
C PHE A 20 12.29 -3.24 -5.29
N ALA A 21 13.42 -2.61 -4.93
CA ALA A 21 13.54 -1.20 -4.59
C ALA A 21 14.01 -0.31 -5.76
N LEU A 22 14.15 -0.80 -7.01
CA LEU A 22 14.56 0.03 -8.15
C LEU A 22 13.58 -0.08 -9.34
N GLY A 23 12.45 0.59 -9.18
CA GLY A 23 11.65 1.17 -10.28
C GLY A 23 11.59 2.69 -10.07
N ASP A 24 12.76 3.31 -10.02
CA ASP A 24 13.05 4.53 -9.23
C ASP A 24 12.32 5.82 -9.64
N ASP A 25 11.55 5.84 -10.72
CA ASP A 25 10.78 7.04 -11.13
C ASP A 25 9.25 6.81 -11.22
N ALA A 26 8.76 5.59 -10.95
CA ALA A 26 7.33 5.24 -11.09
C ALA A 26 6.71 4.55 -9.85
N VAL A 27 7.51 4.26 -8.82
CA VAL A 27 7.08 3.52 -7.62
C VAL A 27 6.43 4.43 -6.56
N PHE A 28 6.55 5.75 -6.66
CA PHE A 28 6.12 6.66 -5.59
C PHE A 28 4.68 7.18 -5.75
N ASP A 29 4.09 7.11 -6.94
CA ASP A 29 2.68 7.45 -7.16
C ASP A 29 1.71 6.35 -6.68
N MET A 30 2.20 5.13 -6.50
CA MET A 30 1.38 3.92 -6.40
C MET A 30 2.12 2.86 -5.57
N THR A 31 1.55 2.40 -4.45
CA THR A 31 2.19 1.36 -3.63
C THR A 31 1.23 0.28 -3.13
N ASN A 32 1.76 -0.95 -3.01
CA ASN A 32 1.10 -2.11 -2.45
C ASN A 32 1.51 -2.30 -0.98
N LEU A 33 0.56 -2.19 -0.07
CA LEU A 33 0.74 -2.40 1.36
C LEU A 33 0.36 -3.85 1.74
N PRO A 34 1.32 -4.66 2.22
CA PRO A 34 1.07 -6.02 2.65
C PRO A 34 0.41 -6.07 4.04
N PHE A 35 -0.05 -7.26 4.44
CA PHE A 35 -0.57 -7.55 5.79
C PHE A 35 0.30 -6.98 6.92
N SER A 36 1.63 -7.10 6.82
CA SER A 36 2.55 -6.61 7.85
C SER A 36 2.50 -5.09 8.06
N ARG A 37 1.93 -4.33 7.09
CA ARG A 37 1.76 -2.87 7.14
C ARG A 37 0.34 -2.43 7.48
N THR A 38 -0.67 -3.27 7.26
CA THR A 38 -2.10 -2.87 7.41
C THR A 38 -2.86 -3.63 8.49
N GLY A 39 -2.44 -4.85 8.82
CA GLY A 39 -3.23 -5.80 9.63
C GLY A 39 -4.33 -6.51 8.85
N ILE A 40 -4.53 -6.17 7.57
CA ILE A 40 -5.60 -6.75 6.73
C ILE A 40 -5.04 -7.89 5.89
N ARG A 41 -5.69 -9.05 5.95
CA ARG A 41 -5.33 -10.21 5.13
C ARG A 41 -5.53 -9.87 3.65
N GLY A 42 -4.45 -9.80 2.89
CA GLY A 42 -4.46 -9.42 1.47
C GLY A 42 -3.46 -8.31 1.20
N VAL A 43 -3.71 -7.55 0.14
CA VAL A 43 -2.89 -6.42 -0.27
C VAL A 43 -3.80 -5.20 -0.47
N LEU A 44 -3.46 -4.10 0.18
CA LEU A 44 -4.06 -2.80 -0.14
C LEU A 44 -3.19 -2.08 -1.15
N PHE A 45 -3.82 -1.53 -2.16
CA PHE A 45 -3.18 -0.68 -3.14
C PHE A 45 -3.66 0.75 -2.92
N ILE A 46 -2.71 1.66 -2.77
CA ILE A 46 -2.94 3.10 -2.64
C ILE A 46 -2.22 3.82 -3.77
N SER A 47 -2.76 4.97 -4.19
CA SER A 47 -2.15 5.82 -5.18
C SER A 47 -2.43 7.29 -4.91
N THR A 48 -1.64 8.15 -5.53
CA THR A 48 -1.96 9.56 -5.77
C THR A 48 -3.15 9.69 -6.73
N ALA A 49 -3.63 10.91 -6.98
CA ALA A 49 -4.80 11.16 -7.82
C ALA A 49 -4.66 10.59 -9.24
N MET A 50 -5.50 9.60 -9.59
CA MET A 50 -5.49 8.95 -10.90
C MET A 50 -6.78 9.19 -11.69
N GLY A 51 -6.67 9.97 -12.76
CA GLY A 51 -7.74 10.20 -13.73
C GLY A 51 -8.98 10.86 -13.12
N SER A 52 -10.16 10.54 -13.66
CA SER A 52 -11.44 11.16 -13.24
C SER A 52 -12.11 10.52 -12.03
N HIS A 53 -11.47 9.54 -11.40
CA HIS A 53 -12.07 8.82 -10.28
C HIS A 53 -11.71 9.47 -8.95
N GLY A 54 -12.65 9.48 -8.00
CA GLY A 54 -12.39 10.02 -6.66
C GLY A 54 -11.40 9.19 -5.80
N PRO A 55 -10.93 9.75 -4.67
CA PRO A 55 -9.99 9.11 -3.76
C PRO A 55 -10.46 7.74 -3.28
N ARG A 56 -9.61 6.70 -3.44
CA ARG A 56 -9.96 5.34 -3.01
C ARG A 56 -8.73 4.48 -2.74
N VAL A 57 -8.91 3.49 -1.88
CA VAL A 57 -7.99 2.38 -1.65
C VAL A 57 -8.56 1.14 -2.32
N LYS A 58 -7.70 0.37 -3.00
CA LYS A 58 -8.10 -0.87 -3.68
C LYS A 58 -7.60 -2.07 -2.86
N TYR A 59 -8.43 -3.09 -2.73
CA TYR A 59 -8.09 -4.35 -2.06
C TYR A 59 -7.93 -5.47 -3.07
N PHE A 60 -6.94 -6.34 -2.84
CA PHE A 60 -6.76 -7.61 -3.54
C PHE A 60 -6.47 -8.74 -2.54
N GLU A 61 -6.92 -9.97 -2.84
CA GLU A 61 -6.49 -11.15 -2.06
C GLU A 61 -4.99 -11.45 -2.22
N LYS A 62 -4.43 -11.10 -3.38
CA LYS A 62 -3.00 -11.19 -3.71
C LYS A 62 -2.61 -10.13 -4.72
N ALA A 63 -1.34 -9.73 -4.74
CA ALA A 63 -0.86 -8.76 -5.72
C ALA A 63 -0.93 -9.30 -7.16
N GLY A 64 -1.21 -8.42 -8.13
CA GLY A 64 -1.17 -8.72 -9.56
C GLY A 64 -2.08 -7.81 -10.38
N LYS A 65 -1.66 -7.48 -11.61
CA LYS A 65 -2.32 -6.50 -12.48
C LYS A 65 -3.80 -6.84 -12.77
N ASP A 66 -4.07 -8.12 -13.04
CA ASP A 66 -5.38 -8.61 -13.47
C ASP A 66 -6.14 -9.32 -12.33
N GLN A 67 -5.73 -9.10 -11.08
CA GLN A 67 -6.42 -9.71 -9.95
C GLN A 67 -7.78 -9.02 -9.69
N PRO A 68 -8.83 -9.80 -9.37
CA PRO A 68 -10.09 -9.23 -8.95
C PRO A 68 -9.90 -8.43 -7.66
N SER A 69 -10.73 -7.41 -7.48
CA SER A 69 -10.54 -6.43 -6.42
C SER A 69 -11.84 -5.76 -6.01
N PHE A 70 -11.82 -5.04 -4.89
CA PHE A 70 -12.81 -4.00 -4.61
C PHE A 70 -12.11 -2.69 -4.26
N SER A 71 -12.84 -1.59 -4.34
CA SER A 71 -12.34 -0.25 -3.99
C SER A 71 -13.20 0.36 -2.90
N VAL A 72 -12.55 0.95 -1.89
CA VAL A 72 -13.18 1.70 -0.81
C VAL A 72 -12.83 3.18 -0.97
N SER A 73 -13.84 4.05 -0.97
CA SER A 73 -13.63 5.49 -1.05
C SER A 73 -12.89 6.01 0.19
N ILE A 74 -11.94 6.93 0.00
CA ILE A 74 -11.37 7.72 1.10
C ILE A 74 -12.32 8.90 1.37
N ALA A 75 -13.50 8.60 1.91
CA ALA A 75 -14.57 9.55 2.22
C ALA A 75 -14.98 9.43 3.69
N ASP A 76 -15.91 10.28 4.15
CA ASP A 76 -16.51 10.16 5.48
C ASP A 76 -18.04 10.05 5.36
N PRO A 77 -18.64 8.88 5.63
CA PRO A 77 -17.99 7.60 5.94
C PRO A 77 -17.37 6.93 4.68
N PRO A 78 -16.30 6.12 4.83
CA PRO A 78 -15.79 5.28 3.75
C PRO A 78 -16.80 4.20 3.33
N ARG A 79 -16.88 3.90 2.04
CA ARG A 79 -17.75 2.83 1.51
C ARG A 79 -17.13 2.15 0.30
N VAL A 80 -17.56 0.91 0.03
CA VAL A 80 -17.22 0.23 -1.22
C VAL A 80 -17.87 0.97 -2.39
N VAL A 81 -17.07 1.28 -3.43
CA VAL A 81 -17.53 2.01 -4.63
C VAL A 81 -17.44 1.19 -5.91
N ALA A 82 -16.71 0.09 -5.89
CA ALA A 82 -16.60 -0.87 -7.00
C ALA A 82 -16.12 -2.22 -6.47
N SER A 83 -16.55 -3.31 -7.09
CA SER A 83 -16.06 -4.66 -6.80
C SER A 83 -16.16 -5.56 -8.02
N SER A 84 -15.17 -6.42 -8.19
CA SER A 84 -15.17 -7.57 -9.10
C SER A 84 -14.89 -8.89 -8.36
N LEU A 85 -14.93 -8.86 -7.01
CA LEU A 85 -14.72 -10.03 -6.17
C LEU A 85 -16.04 -10.76 -5.87
N PRO A 86 -16.00 -12.07 -5.57
CA PRO A 86 -17.18 -12.79 -5.09
C PRO A 86 -17.77 -12.13 -3.83
N ALA A 87 -19.10 -12.10 -3.71
CA ALA A 87 -19.81 -11.46 -2.60
C ALA A 87 -19.29 -11.93 -1.23
N ARG A 88 -19.09 -13.25 -1.06
CA ARG A 88 -18.52 -13.81 0.17
C ARG A 88 -17.17 -13.19 0.57
N VAL A 89 -16.29 -12.93 -0.40
CA VAL A 89 -14.98 -12.30 -0.12
C VAL A 89 -15.17 -10.83 0.22
N LEU A 90 -16.04 -10.13 -0.52
CA LEU A 90 -16.35 -8.74 -0.26
C LEU A 90 -16.95 -8.52 1.14
N ASP A 91 -17.93 -9.32 1.52
CA ASP A 91 -18.62 -9.20 2.81
C ASP A 91 -17.68 -9.50 3.99
N ASN A 92 -16.74 -10.43 3.81
CA ASN A 92 -15.75 -10.76 4.83
C ASN A 92 -14.67 -9.69 4.98
N MET A 93 -14.19 -9.12 3.87
CA MET A 93 -12.99 -8.26 3.88
C MET A 93 -13.30 -6.77 3.91
N SER A 94 -14.45 -6.35 3.39
CA SER A 94 -14.79 -4.91 3.32
C SER A 94 -14.92 -4.21 4.67
N PRO A 95 -15.42 -4.84 5.77
CA PRO A 95 -15.48 -4.17 7.08
C PRO A 95 -14.09 -3.76 7.57
N ASP A 96 -13.10 -4.66 7.47
CA ASP A 96 -11.73 -4.42 7.88
C ASP A 96 -11.07 -3.32 7.04
N VAL A 97 -11.26 -3.35 5.71
CA VAL A 97 -10.73 -2.30 4.82
C VAL A 97 -11.39 -0.95 5.10
N ILE A 98 -12.70 -0.91 5.34
CA ILE A 98 -13.41 0.33 5.69
C ILE A 98 -12.89 0.90 7.02
N ALA A 99 -12.70 0.05 8.04
CA ALA A 99 -12.15 0.45 9.33
C ALA A 99 -10.73 1.02 9.18
N TRP A 100 -9.87 0.34 8.41
CA TRP A 100 -8.51 0.81 8.16
C TRP A 100 -8.46 2.13 7.37
N VAL A 101 -9.32 2.29 6.36
CA VAL A 101 -9.44 3.55 5.60
C VAL A 101 -9.94 4.67 6.50
N SER A 102 -10.92 4.42 7.37
CA SER A 102 -11.41 5.40 8.34
C SER A 102 -10.30 5.85 9.30
N LEU A 103 -9.54 4.89 9.84
CA LEU A 103 -8.44 5.12 10.77
C LEU A 103 -7.29 5.97 10.18
N ASN A 104 -7.05 5.85 8.88
CA ASN A 104 -5.94 6.49 8.15
C ASN A 104 -6.40 7.60 7.20
N ARG A 105 -7.67 8.01 7.27
CA ARG A 105 -8.34 8.83 6.25
C ARG A 105 -7.59 10.11 5.92
N GLU A 106 -7.16 10.86 6.92
CA GLU A 106 -6.49 12.15 6.73
C GLU A 106 -5.16 11.98 5.98
N ALA A 107 -4.29 11.06 6.44
CA ALA A 107 -3.03 10.77 5.79
C ALA A 107 -3.23 10.29 4.34
N LEU A 108 -4.22 9.41 4.11
CA LEU A 108 -4.56 8.92 2.77
C LEU A 108 -5.06 10.04 1.84
N LEU A 109 -5.81 11.02 2.36
CA LEU A 109 -6.23 12.19 1.58
C LEU A 109 -5.06 13.11 1.25
N SER A 110 -4.15 13.36 2.18
CA SER A 110 -2.93 14.13 1.91
C SER A 110 -2.11 13.46 0.81
N PHE A 111 -1.84 12.16 0.94
CA PHE A 111 -1.12 11.42 -0.09
C PHE A 111 -1.84 11.44 -1.44
N TRP A 112 -3.17 11.29 -1.46
CA TRP A 112 -3.95 11.37 -2.71
C TRP A 112 -3.77 12.71 -3.44
N ASN A 113 -3.81 13.82 -2.72
CA ASN A 113 -3.82 15.16 -3.32
C ASN A 113 -2.40 15.71 -3.60
N GLU A 114 -1.44 15.38 -2.73
CA GLU A 114 -0.13 16.02 -2.68
C GLU A 114 1.02 15.05 -2.94
N GLY A 115 0.81 13.74 -2.76
CA GLY A 115 1.86 12.73 -2.81
C GLY A 115 2.63 12.64 -4.12
N ALA A 116 2.05 13.13 -5.22
CA ALA A 116 2.72 13.19 -6.52
C ALA A 116 3.85 14.24 -6.57
N TYR A 117 3.91 15.12 -5.57
CA TYR A 117 4.93 16.16 -5.43
C TYR A 117 5.88 15.90 -4.25
N TRP A 118 5.64 14.82 -3.49
CA TRP A 118 6.46 14.47 -2.34
C TRP A 118 7.77 13.82 -2.78
N ASP A 119 8.83 14.12 -2.05
CA ASP A 119 10.09 13.40 -2.21
C ASP A 119 10.05 12.00 -1.57
N VAL A 120 11.15 11.25 -1.73
CA VAL A 120 11.26 9.88 -1.23
C VAL A 120 11.11 9.78 0.29
N ASP A 121 11.59 10.79 1.03
CA ASP A 121 11.57 10.77 2.50
C ASP A 121 10.18 11.14 3.02
N GLU A 122 9.48 12.05 2.36
CA GLU A 122 8.08 12.36 2.62
C GLU A 122 7.17 11.14 2.38
N VAL A 123 7.35 10.41 1.25
CA VAL A 123 6.57 9.19 0.99
C VAL A 123 6.86 8.10 2.03
N ARG A 124 8.13 7.92 2.43
CA ARG A 124 8.50 6.97 3.49
C ARG A 124 7.85 7.33 4.82
N ALA A 125 7.93 8.60 5.22
CA ALA A 125 7.31 9.09 6.45
C ALA A 125 5.80 8.86 6.44
N PHE A 126 5.14 9.09 5.31
CA PHE A 126 3.73 8.77 5.13
C PHE A 126 3.43 7.28 5.33
N VAL A 127 4.15 6.39 4.63
CA VAL A 127 3.94 4.94 4.75
C VAL A 127 4.17 4.45 6.18
N ASP A 128 5.17 4.99 6.88
CA ASP A 128 5.46 4.65 8.27
C ASP A 128 4.45 5.24 9.26
N SER A 129 3.75 6.33 8.90
CA SER A 129 2.69 6.92 9.72
C SER A 129 1.39 6.10 9.72
N LEU A 130 1.19 5.21 8.74
CA LEU A 130 -0.04 4.46 8.59
C LEU A 130 -0.25 3.48 9.75
N LYS A 131 -1.43 3.56 10.35
CA LYS A 131 -1.87 2.72 11.46
C LYS A 131 -2.38 1.38 10.95
N LYS A 132 -2.16 0.33 11.73
CA LYS A 132 -2.68 -1.03 11.50
C LYS A 132 -3.96 -1.24 12.31
N ILE A 133 -4.78 -2.18 11.87
CA ILE A 133 -5.88 -2.73 12.68
C ILE A 133 -5.55 -4.12 13.21
#